data_AF-A0AA48RFZ6-F1
#
_entry.id   AF-A0AA48RFZ6-F1
#
_cell.length_a   1.000
_cell.length_b   1.000
_cell.length_c   1.000
_cell.angle_alpha   90.00
_cell.angle_beta   90.00
_cell.angle_gamma   90.00
#
_symmetry.space_group_name_H-M   'P 1'
#
loop_
_entity.id
_entity.type
_entity.pdbx_description
1 polymer ?
#
loop_
_entity_poly.entity_id
_entity_poly.type
_entity_poly.pdbx_seq_one_letter_code
_entity_poly.pdbx_strand_id
1 'polypeptide(L)'
;MITQIYDYYVSSLVRSSERLGSGSKRICYLSNLVILTGFFFMSHAMGAQNTLQVVNKCTKTVWVQQQNMPAPNPQIVELNPNGGSYSYSVPVAGVQATRFWPKMGCDSKGNNCAIGQSSPPCNKNGCTPPIDSKLEVSFANPNLSGLPGQTFYNLSQVDGVTLPYNVTVSGGETSNCTNAGCPRLPNTCISNEDLTTNGKFPALADQDLTARDRSGSVVGCFSASSKLTFDKAYGAYNYPANDAKVGFYTCESVKPANQNPLPPYDSGAVLGCRAGPAPNTKWTKMIHSDCDGVYAYSYDDVVGTHSCVGETHLVLTFCPEP
;
A
#
# COMPACT_ATOMS: atom_id res chain seq x y z
N MET A 1 14.62 -32.22 -15.59
CA MET A 1 13.34 -32.96 -15.56
C MET A 1 12.29 -32.01 -16.10
N ILE A 2 11.78 -32.10 -17.33
CA ILE A 2 11.57 -33.22 -18.24
C ILE A 2 11.92 -32.72 -19.65
N THR A 3 13.05 -33.17 -20.17
CA THR A 3 13.44 -33.11 -21.59
C THR A 3 13.99 -34.50 -21.87
N GLN A 4 13.09 -35.48 -22.08
CA GLN A 4 13.37 -36.83 -22.62
C GLN A 4 12.14 -37.75 -22.42
N ILE A 5 10.96 -37.39 -22.93
CA ILE A 5 9.89 -38.38 -23.22
C ILE A 5 9.11 -37.87 -24.44
N TYR A 6 9.72 -37.90 -25.62
CA TYR A 6 9.01 -37.66 -26.88
C TYR A 6 9.32 -38.67 -28.00
N ASP A 7 10.19 -39.66 -27.76
CA ASP A 7 10.52 -40.69 -28.75
C ASP A 7 10.24 -42.10 -28.20
N TYR A 8 8.97 -42.48 -28.06
CA TYR A 8 8.62 -43.91 -27.89
C TYR A 8 7.24 -44.34 -28.44
N TYR A 9 6.47 -43.48 -29.10
CA TYR A 9 5.09 -43.83 -29.51
C TYR A 9 4.77 -43.79 -31.00
N VAL A 10 5.78 -43.86 -31.88
CA VAL A 10 5.55 -44.06 -33.33
C VAL A 10 6.50 -45.12 -33.89
N SER A 11 6.41 -46.35 -33.38
CA SER A 11 7.01 -47.51 -34.05
C SER A 11 6.31 -48.82 -33.67
N SER A 12 5.02 -48.96 -33.97
CA SER A 12 4.36 -50.27 -33.85
C SER A 12 3.16 -50.53 -34.77
N LEU A 13 2.82 -49.64 -35.72
CA LEU A 13 1.61 -49.79 -36.53
C LEU A 13 1.84 -49.62 -38.04
N VAL A 14 2.90 -50.22 -38.61
CA VAL A 14 2.89 -50.61 -40.03
C VAL A 14 3.77 -51.85 -40.23
N ARG A 15 3.25 -53.03 -39.94
CA ARG A 15 3.86 -54.29 -40.39
C ARG A 15 2.84 -55.40 -40.58
N SER A 16 1.92 -55.22 -41.54
CA SER A 16 1.28 -56.35 -42.22
C SER A 16 0.54 -55.87 -43.47
N SER A 17 1.11 -56.12 -44.65
CA SER A 17 0.45 -56.83 -45.77
C SER A 17 1.23 -56.61 -47.07
N GLU A 18 2.33 -57.33 -47.24
CA GLU A 18 2.80 -57.69 -48.58
C GLU A 18 2.20 -59.06 -48.93
N ARG A 19 1.24 -59.07 -49.87
CA ARG A 19 1.01 -60.15 -50.84
C ARG A 19 0.06 -59.62 -51.90
N LEU A 20 0.65 -59.12 -52.98
CA LEU A 20 -0.05 -58.82 -54.24
C LEU A 20 -0.46 -60.15 -54.91
N GLY A 21 -1.76 -60.33 -55.09
CA GLY A 21 -2.34 -61.36 -55.95
C GLY A 21 -3.39 -60.72 -56.86
N SER A 22 -3.03 -60.61 -58.15
CA SER A 22 -3.87 -60.51 -59.35
C SER A 22 -5.30 -59.96 -59.24
N GLY A 23 -5.57 -58.85 -59.94
CA GLY A 23 -6.85 -58.62 -60.61
C GLY A 23 -7.68 -57.39 -60.21
N SER A 24 -7.70 -56.40 -61.11
CA SER A 24 -8.78 -55.42 -61.37
C SER A 24 -9.30 -54.49 -60.26
N LYS A 25 -8.94 -53.21 -60.44
CA LYS A 25 -9.77 -51.98 -60.35
C LYS A 25 -10.90 -51.94 -59.29
N ARG A 26 -10.75 -51.06 -58.29
CA ARG A 26 -11.71 -49.97 -57.98
C ARG A 26 -11.13 -48.95 -56.99
N ILE A 27 -11.27 -47.69 -57.37
CA ILE A 27 -10.81 -46.49 -56.67
C ILE A 27 -11.88 -46.06 -55.64
N CYS A 28 -11.37 -45.77 -54.43
CA CYS A 28 -11.76 -44.82 -53.39
C CYS A 28 -13.20 -44.28 -53.29
N TYR A 29 -13.82 -44.40 -52.12
CA TYR A 29 -13.90 -43.37 -51.05
C TYR A 29 -15.04 -43.74 -50.08
N LEU A 30 -14.70 -44.14 -48.85
CA LEU A 30 -15.61 -44.15 -47.71
C LEU A 30 -15.31 -42.88 -46.90
N SER A 31 -16.00 -41.80 -47.25
CA SER A 31 -16.09 -40.57 -46.48
C SER A 31 -17.25 -40.70 -45.51
N ASN A 32 -16.95 -40.69 -44.21
CA ASN A 32 -17.72 -40.04 -43.13
C ASN A 32 -17.25 -40.56 -41.77
N LEU A 33 -16.19 -39.97 -41.23
CA LEU A 33 -16.09 -39.79 -39.79
C LEU A 33 -15.64 -38.35 -39.56
N VAL A 34 -16.61 -37.54 -39.17
CA VAL A 34 -16.41 -36.17 -38.70
C VAL A 34 -15.48 -36.25 -37.50
N ILE A 35 -14.19 -35.98 -37.72
CA ILE A 35 -13.26 -35.71 -36.63
C ILE A 35 -13.67 -34.34 -36.10
N LEU A 36 -14.48 -34.37 -35.04
CA LEU A 36 -14.68 -33.27 -34.12
C LEU A 36 -13.29 -32.93 -33.57
N THR A 37 -12.57 -32.03 -34.25
CA THR A 37 -11.32 -31.48 -33.74
C THR A 37 -11.69 -30.66 -32.53
N GLY A 38 -11.58 -31.28 -31.36
CA GLY A 38 -11.55 -30.59 -30.10
C GLY A 38 -10.42 -29.57 -30.17
N PHE A 39 -10.78 -28.31 -30.39
CA PHE A 39 -10.00 -27.20 -29.88
C PHE A 39 -9.99 -27.36 -28.36
N PHE A 40 -9.05 -28.18 -27.87
CA PHE A 40 -8.59 -28.06 -26.49
C PHE A 40 -7.99 -26.67 -26.41
N PHE A 41 -8.79 -25.70 -25.97
CA PHE A 41 -8.24 -24.53 -25.32
C PHE A 41 -7.38 -25.06 -24.17
N MET A 42 -6.05 -25.07 -24.36
CA MET A 42 -5.14 -24.98 -23.23
C MET A 42 -5.38 -23.60 -22.60
N SER A 43 -6.46 -23.48 -21.85
CA SER A 43 -6.54 -22.51 -20.77
C SER A 43 -5.39 -22.87 -19.84
N HIS A 44 -4.25 -22.23 -20.02
CA HIS A 44 -3.29 -22.11 -18.94
C HIS A 44 -4.07 -21.43 -17.83
N ALA A 45 -4.50 -22.21 -16.83
CA ALA A 45 -4.98 -21.64 -15.60
C ALA A 45 -3.80 -20.83 -15.06
N MET A 46 -3.81 -19.51 -15.31
CA MET A 46 -2.90 -18.60 -14.66
C MET A 46 -3.19 -18.83 -13.17
N GLY A 47 -2.21 -19.38 -12.44
CA GLY A 47 -2.37 -19.55 -11.00
C GLY A 47 -2.74 -18.22 -10.37
N ALA A 48 -3.44 -18.27 -9.22
CA ALA A 48 -3.86 -17.08 -8.49
C ALA A 48 -2.73 -16.04 -8.42
N GLN A 49 -3.04 -14.77 -8.68
CA GLN A 49 -2.05 -13.71 -8.68
C GLN A 49 -2.60 -12.43 -8.04
N ASN A 50 -1.86 -11.90 -7.06
CA ASN A 50 -2.21 -10.63 -6.45
C ASN A 50 -2.07 -9.48 -7.46
N THR A 51 -2.88 -8.44 -7.30
CA THR A 51 -2.81 -7.24 -8.14
C THR A 51 -2.90 -5.98 -7.32
N LEU A 52 -2.26 -4.91 -7.82
CA LEU A 52 -2.42 -3.57 -7.29
C LEU A 52 -2.69 -2.60 -8.43
N GLN A 53 -3.87 -1.98 -8.40
CA GLN A 53 -4.20 -0.84 -9.26
C GLN A 53 -4.18 0.44 -8.44
N VAL A 54 -3.63 1.51 -8.99
CA VAL A 54 -3.70 2.86 -8.45
C VAL A 54 -4.56 3.72 -9.36
N VAL A 55 -5.47 4.51 -8.77
CA VAL A 55 -6.46 5.33 -9.48
C VAL A 55 -6.40 6.75 -8.96
N ASN A 56 -6.36 7.73 -9.87
CA ASN A 56 -6.45 9.14 -9.56
C ASN A 56 -7.84 9.67 -9.90
N LYS A 57 -8.68 9.90 -8.88
CA LYS A 57 -9.96 10.60 -9.03
C LYS A 57 -9.86 12.10 -8.71
N CYS A 58 -8.67 12.60 -8.36
CA CYS A 58 -8.47 14.01 -8.14
C CYS A 58 -8.65 14.80 -9.45
N THR A 59 -8.99 16.09 -9.33
CA THR A 59 -9.13 17.02 -10.47
C THR A 59 -7.80 17.48 -11.07
N LYS A 60 -6.68 17.07 -10.48
CA LYS A 60 -5.31 17.40 -10.88
C LYS A 60 -4.50 16.11 -11.03
N THR A 61 -3.40 16.20 -11.78
CA THR A 61 -2.48 15.07 -11.97
C THR A 61 -1.88 14.64 -10.63
N VAL A 62 -1.85 13.32 -10.42
CA VAL A 62 -1.18 12.68 -9.28
C VAL A 62 -0.01 11.86 -9.81
N TRP A 63 1.14 12.02 -9.19
CA TRP A 63 2.32 11.19 -9.43
C TRP A 63 2.47 10.21 -8.27
N VAL A 64 2.31 8.91 -8.52
CA VAL A 64 2.45 7.90 -7.46
C VAL A 64 3.91 7.48 -7.37
N GLN A 65 4.54 7.69 -6.22
CA GLN A 65 5.84 7.14 -5.92
C GLN A 65 5.68 5.81 -5.18
N GLN A 66 6.51 4.82 -5.55
CA GLN A 66 6.55 3.54 -4.86
C GLN A 66 7.88 3.32 -4.13
N GLN A 67 7.90 2.36 -3.21
CA GLN A 67 9.12 1.77 -2.66
C GLN A 67 9.03 0.24 -2.68
N ASN A 68 10.16 -0.42 -2.96
CA ASN A 68 10.38 -1.86 -2.93
C ASN A 68 9.62 -2.72 -3.97
N MET A 69 8.94 -2.12 -4.96
CA MET A 69 8.46 -2.89 -6.10
C MET A 69 9.62 -3.25 -7.05
N PRO A 70 9.76 -4.52 -7.46
CA PRO A 70 10.83 -4.95 -8.34
C PRO A 70 10.62 -4.48 -9.77
N ALA A 71 11.71 -4.39 -10.54
CA ALA A 71 11.68 -4.16 -11.97
C ALA A 71 10.78 -5.21 -12.69
N PRO A 72 10.09 -4.83 -13.78
CA PRO A 72 10.19 -3.55 -14.50
C PRO A 72 9.23 -2.46 -13.97
N ASN A 73 8.66 -2.60 -12.77
CA ASN A 73 7.78 -1.56 -12.24
C ASN A 73 8.51 -0.21 -12.14
N PRO A 74 7.92 0.88 -12.65
CA PRO A 74 8.51 2.21 -12.54
C PRO A 74 8.50 2.70 -11.09
N GLN A 75 9.49 3.52 -10.75
CA GLN A 75 9.60 4.15 -9.43
C GLN A 75 8.51 5.21 -9.20
N ILE A 76 8.12 5.89 -10.27
CA ILE A 76 7.11 6.96 -10.26
C ILE A 76 6.21 6.77 -11.48
N VAL A 77 4.89 6.87 -11.29
CA VAL A 77 3.90 6.84 -12.37
C VAL A 77 3.05 8.11 -12.38
N GLU A 78 2.82 8.66 -13.57
CA GLU A 78 1.90 9.78 -13.77
C GLU A 78 0.48 9.26 -13.99
N LEU A 79 -0.48 9.78 -13.24
CA LEU A 79 -1.90 9.45 -13.38
C LEU A 79 -2.68 10.71 -13.78
N ASN A 80 -3.30 10.64 -14.96
CA ASN A 80 -4.16 11.71 -15.46
C ASN A 80 -5.31 12.01 -14.47
N PRO A 81 -5.77 13.28 -14.38
CA PRO A 81 -6.94 13.65 -13.59
C PRO A 81 -8.20 12.86 -13.95
N ASN A 82 -9.17 12.82 -13.03
CA ASN A 82 -10.53 12.35 -13.27
C ASN A 82 -10.65 10.89 -13.77
N GLY A 83 -9.80 10.00 -13.26
CA GLY A 83 -9.91 8.55 -13.46
C GLY A 83 -8.69 7.89 -14.09
N GLY A 84 -7.57 8.59 -14.30
CA GLY A 84 -6.33 7.97 -14.75
C GLY A 84 -5.87 6.87 -13.79
N SER A 85 -5.33 5.78 -14.31
CA SER A 85 -4.94 4.62 -13.49
C SER A 85 -3.67 3.94 -14.01
N TYR A 86 -3.03 3.18 -13.12
CA TYR A 86 -1.89 2.32 -13.43
C TYR A 86 -1.97 1.02 -12.63
N SER A 87 -1.60 -0.10 -13.24
CA SER A 87 -1.56 -1.40 -12.56
C SER A 87 -0.11 -1.83 -12.37
N TYR A 88 0.30 -2.02 -11.12
CA TYR A 88 1.59 -2.58 -10.78
C TYR A 88 1.59 -4.10 -10.96
N SER A 89 2.67 -4.60 -11.56
CA SER A 89 2.88 -6.04 -11.71
C SER A 89 3.43 -6.60 -10.39
N VAL A 90 2.58 -7.31 -9.64
CA VAL A 90 2.98 -7.99 -8.40
C VAL A 90 3.52 -9.39 -8.74
N PRO A 91 4.78 -9.71 -8.40
CA PRO A 91 5.32 -11.06 -8.64
C PRO A 91 4.55 -12.13 -7.87
N VAL A 92 4.35 -13.30 -8.47
CA VAL A 92 3.71 -14.46 -7.81
C VAL A 92 4.46 -14.88 -6.55
N ALA A 93 5.78 -14.70 -6.50
CA ALA A 93 6.58 -14.98 -5.30
C ALA A 93 6.23 -14.09 -4.09
N GLY A 94 5.44 -13.03 -4.28
CA GLY A 94 5.18 -12.01 -3.29
C GLY A 94 6.26 -10.93 -3.28
N VAL A 95 5.99 -9.85 -2.55
CA VAL A 95 6.92 -8.74 -2.33
C VAL A 95 6.61 -8.13 -0.97
N GLN A 96 7.65 -7.89 -0.17
CA GLN A 96 7.51 -7.46 1.22
C GLN A 96 7.73 -5.95 1.35
N ALA A 97 7.04 -5.33 2.30
CA ALA A 97 7.26 -3.95 2.72
C ALA A 97 7.25 -2.93 1.57
N THR A 98 6.30 -3.08 0.63
CA THR A 98 6.10 -2.10 -0.43
C THR A 98 5.31 -0.91 0.09
N ARG A 99 5.56 0.27 -0.49
CA ARG A 99 4.89 1.50 -0.11
C ARG A 99 4.47 2.29 -1.34
N PHE A 100 3.34 2.98 -1.26
CA PHE A 100 2.81 3.82 -2.34
C PHE A 100 2.22 5.10 -1.76
N TRP A 101 2.57 6.24 -2.35
CA TRP A 101 2.04 7.53 -1.91
C TRP A 101 1.93 8.53 -3.05
N PRO A 102 1.00 9.50 -2.94
CA PRO A 102 0.75 10.46 -4.00
C PRO A 102 1.65 11.68 -3.89
N LYS A 103 2.00 12.25 -5.04
CA LYS A 103 2.67 13.54 -5.19
C LYS A 103 1.91 14.42 -6.17
N MET A 104 1.94 15.74 -5.97
CA MET A 104 1.23 16.69 -6.82
C MET A 104 2.05 17.96 -7.08
N GLY A 105 1.76 18.62 -8.21
CA GLY A 105 2.49 19.82 -8.62
C GLY A 105 3.95 19.54 -8.95
N CYS A 106 4.23 18.39 -9.55
CA CYS A 106 5.56 17.94 -9.94
C CYS A 106 5.97 18.48 -11.31
N ASP A 107 7.26 18.38 -11.62
CA ASP A 107 7.78 18.51 -12.98
C ASP A 107 7.38 17.30 -13.86
N SER A 108 7.79 17.34 -15.14
CA SER A 108 7.47 16.31 -16.14
C SER A 108 8.08 14.93 -15.87
N LYS A 109 8.89 14.78 -14.82
CA LYS A 109 9.49 13.52 -14.39
C LYS A 109 8.91 13.05 -13.05
N GLY A 110 7.89 13.74 -12.54
CA GLY A 110 7.29 13.46 -11.24
C GLY A 110 8.19 13.84 -10.08
N ASN A 111 9.11 14.80 -10.26
CA ASN A 111 10.01 15.30 -9.21
C ASN A 111 9.69 16.76 -8.87
N ASN A 112 10.41 17.33 -7.90
CA ASN A 112 10.28 18.74 -7.53
C ASN A 112 8.84 19.14 -7.16
N CYS A 113 8.08 18.21 -6.57
CA CYS A 113 6.66 18.38 -6.31
C CYS A 113 6.35 19.38 -5.19
N ALA A 114 5.17 19.97 -5.25
CA ALA A 114 4.63 20.83 -4.19
C ALA A 114 4.10 20.01 -3.00
N ILE A 115 3.62 18.79 -3.25
CA ILE A 115 3.09 17.85 -2.24
C ILE A 115 3.74 16.48 -2.49
N GLY A 116 4.08 15.77 -1.41
CA GLY A 116 4.45 14.35 -1.47
C GLY A 116 5.92 14.04 -1.79
N GLN A 117 6.76 15.05 -1.98
CA GLN A 117 8.19 14.89 -2.27
C GLN A 117 9.02 15.00 -0.99
N SER A 118 8.93 13.99 -0.13
CA SER A 118 9.60 13.94 1.17
C SER A 118 11.07 13.52 1.12
N SER A 119 11.57 13.15 -0.05
CA SER A 119 12.97 12.77 -0.30
C SER A 119 13.46 13.32 -1.64
N PRO A 120 14.77 13.54 -1.84
CA PRO A 120 15.31 14.03 -3.11
C PRO A 120 14.90 13.18 -4.33
N PRO A 121 14.79 13.77 -5.54
CA PRO A 121 15.09 15.17 -5.88
C PRO A 121 13.94 16.14 -5.54
N CYS A 122 14.28 17.23 -4.88
CA CYS A 122 13.34 18.22 -4.35
C CYS A 122 13.54 19.59 -4.99
N ASN A 123 12.50 20.42 -4.92
CA ASN A 123 12.55 21.78 -5.47
C ASN A 123 13.65 22.62 -4.78
N LYS A 124 13.90 23.82 -5.31
CA LYS A 124 14.94 24.74 -4.77
C LYS A 124 14.79 25.09 -3.28
N ASN A 125 13.58 25.02 -2.75
CA ASN A 125 13.28 25.31 -1.35
C ASN A 125 13.49 24.08 -0.44
N GLY A 126 13.66 22.89 -1.02
CA GLY A 126 13.84 21.62 -0.32
C GLY A 126 12.63 20.69 -0.44
N CYS A 127 12.73 19.54 0.21
CA CYS A 127 11.68 18.53 0.22
C CYS A 127 10.46 18.99 1.01
N THR A 128 9.30 18.37 0.76
CA THR A 128 8.09 18.56 1.55
C THR A 128 8.20 17.76 2.86
N PRO A 129 7.40 18.08 3.89
CA PRO A 129 7.32 17.23 5.09
C PRO A 129 6.85 15.81 4.74
N PRO A 130 7.36 14.75 5.42
CA PRO A 130 6.96 13.36 5.18
C PRO A 130 5.62 13.02 5.82
N ILE A 131 4.54 13.69 5.41
CA ILE A 131 3.17 13.54 5.94
C ILE A 131 2.25 12.78 4.96
N ASP A 132 2.82 11.85 4.21
CA ASP A 132 2.23 11.32 2.99
C ASP A 132 1.05 10.37 3.26
N SER A 133 -0.07 10.53 2.53
CA SER A 133 -1.17 9.55 2.50
C SER A 133 -0.69 8.23 1.90
N LYS A 134 -0.27 7.31 2.77
CA LYS A 134 0.57 6.16 2.41
C LYS A 134 -0.21 4.86 2.54
N LEU A 135 -0.08 4.01 1.51
CA LEU A 135 -0.43 2.60 1.54
C LEU A 135 0.85 1.79 1.70
N GLU A 136 0.87 0.88 2.68
CA GLU A 136 1.92 -0.13 2.81
C GLU A 136 1.34 -1.52 2.54
N VAL A 137 2.06 -2.35 1.77
CA VAL A 137 1.61 -3.71 1.44
C VAL A 137 2.78 -4.70 1.47
N SER A 138 2.55 -5.84 2.11
CA SER A 138 3.37 -7.04 1.98
C SER A 138 2.54 -8.11 1.28
N PHE A 139 2.74 -8.27 -0.02
CA PHE A 139 2.08 -9.29 -0.83
C PHE A 139 2.71 -10.65 -0.56
N ALA A 140 1.87 -11.65 -0.27
CA ALA A 140 2.32 -13.02 -0.15
C ALA A 140 2.22 -13.78 -1.46
N ASN A 141 2.86 -14.95 -1.54
CA ASN A 141 2.63 -15.89 -2.63
C ASN A 141 1.27 -16.60 -2.40
N PRO A 142 0.26 -16.37 -3.24
CA PRO A 142 -1.06 -17.00 -3.06
C PRO A 142 -1.04 -18.52 -3.37
N ASN A 143 0.00 -19.00 -4.05
CA ASN A 143 0.15 -20.40 -4.49
C ASN A 143 1.07 -21.23 -3.58
N LEU A 144 1.36 -20.76 -2.36
CA LEU A 144 2.16 -21.50 -1.39
C LEU A 144 1.48 -22.83 -1.01
N SER A 145 2.21 -23.94 -1.19
CA SER A 145 1.75 -25.28 -0.82
C SER A 145 1.75 -25.47 0.70
N GLY A 146 0.62 -25.89 1.28
CA GLY A 146 0.48 -26.20 2.71
C GLY A 146 -0.41 -25.22 3.46
N LEU A 147 -0.15 -23.91 3.33
CA LEU A 147 -1.05 -22.83 3.75
C LEU A 147 -0.92 -21.67 2.74
N PRO A 148 -2.03 -21.13 2.21
CA PRO A 148 -1.99 -19.95 1.36
C PRO A 148 -1.33 -18.79 2.09
N GLY A 149 -0.43 -18.09 1.39
CA GLY A 149 0.25 -16.93 1.95
C GLY A 149 -0.71 -15.81 2.35
N GLN A 150 -0.33 -15.03 3.35
CA GLN A 150 -1.15 -13.93 3.86
C GLN A 150 -0.59 -12.58 3.40
N THR A 151 -1.35 -11.87 2.57
CA THR A 151 -1.06 -10.49 2.18
C THR A 151 -1.48 -9.57 3.32
N PHE A 152 -0.57 -8.72 3.78
CA PHE A 152 -0.87 -7.68 4.77
C PHE A 152 -0.85 -6.32 4.11
N TYR A 153 -1.76 -5.44 4.50
CA TYR A 153 -1.73 -4.05 4.07
C TYR A 153 -2.25 -3.13 5.15
N ASN A 154 -1.88 -1.87 5.03
CA ASN A 154 -2.40 -0.82 5.88
C ASN A 154 -2.34 0.55 5.20
N LEU A 155 -3.21 1.44 5.70
CA LEU A 155 -3.18 2.86 5.39
C LEU A 155 -2.70 3.57 6.65
N SER A 156 -1.76 4.50 6.50
CA SER A 156 -1.11 5.14 7.63
C SER A 156 -1.25 6.66 7.64
N GLN A 157 -1.78 7.16 8.76
CA GLN A 157 -1.88 8.56 9.17
C GLN A 157 -0.99 8.86 10.38
N VAL A 158 -0.06 7.95 10.69
CA VAL A 158 0.92 8.09 11.77
C VAL A 158 1.80 9.31 11.56
N ASP A 159 2.19 9.56 10.32
CA ASP A 159 3.04 10.70 9.97
C ASP A 159 2.23 11.97 9.67
N GLY A 160 0.93 11.86 9.42
CA GLY A 160 0.09 12.96 8.93
C GLY A 160 -0.55 12.63 7.58
N VAL A 161 -1.14 13.65 6.94
CA VAL A 161 -1.93 13.47 5.72
C VAL A 161 -1.65 14.52 4.65
N THR A 162 -1.72 14.10 3.37
CA THR A 162 -1.69 15.00 2.20
C THR A 162 -2.99 14.99 1.40
N LEU A 163 -3.52 13.81 1.06
CA LEU A 163 -4.70 13.63 0.20
C LEU A 163 -5.69 12.60 0.74
N PRO A 164 -7.01 12.76 0.49
CA PRO A 164 -7.97 11.72 0.76
C PRO A 164 -7.72 10.50 -0.14
N TYR A 165 -7.94 9.32 0.41
CA TYR A 165 -7.58 8.06 -0.25
C TYR A 165 -8.29 6.87 0.39
N ASN A 166 -8.51 5.82 -0.40
CA ASN A 166 -9.01 4.56 0.10
C ASN A 166 -8.39 3.37 -0.66
N VAL A 167 -8.52 2.20 -0.08
CA VAL A 167 -8.24 0.92 -0.70
C VAL A 167 -9.51 0.09 -0.68
N THR A 168 -9.90 -0.40 -1.85
CA THR A 168 -10.87 -1.49 -1.96
C THR A 168 -10.16 -2.80 -2.22
N VAL A 169 -10.66 -3.87 -1.63
CA VAL A 169 -10.08 -5.22 -1.71
C VAL A 169 -11.09 -6.24 -2.24
N SER A 170 -10.59 -7.22 -3.00
CA SER A 170 -11.37 -8.39 -3.43
C SER A 170 -10.50 -9.64 -3.57
N GLY A 171 -11.13 -10.82 -3.63
CA GLY A 171 -10.49 -12.13 -3.82
C GLY A 171 -10.08 -12.85 -2.52
N GLY A 172 -9.60 -12.11 -1.52
CA GLY A 172 -9.17 -12.69 -0.24
C GLY A 172 -10.33 -13.04 0.70
N GLU A 173 -10.19 -14.12 1.48
CA GLU A 173 -11.32 -14.72 2.22
C GLU A 173 -11.30 -14.54 3.76
N THR A 174 -10.40 -13.71 4.31
CA THR A 174 -10.36 -13.48 5.77
C THR A 174 -11.32 -12.38 6.22
N SER A 175 -11.83 -12.49 7.44
CA SER A 175 -12.69 -11.46 8.05
C SER A 175 -12.01 -10.10 8.21
N ASN A 176 -10.68 -10.06 8.20
CA ASN A 176 -9.85 -8.85 8.25
C ASN A 176 -9.38 -8.38 6.86
N CYS A 177 -9.95 -8.94 5.78
CA CYS A 177 -9.71 -8.54 4.40
C CYS A 177 -10.80 -7.55 3.98
N THR A 178 -10.70 -6.32 4.48
CA THR A 178 -11.79 -5.33 4.37
C THR A 178 -11.34 -4.03 3.76
N ASN A 179 -12.22 -3.34 3.04
CA ASN A 179 -11.92 -2.00 2.54
C ASN A 179 -11.50 -1.07 3.70
N ALA A 180 -10.60 -0.14 3.39
CA ALA A 180 -10.08 0.80 4.37
C ALA A 180 -9.77 2.14 3.70
N GLY A 181 -9.88 3.26 4.41
CA GLY A 181 -9.69 4.56 3.79
C GLY A 181 -10.06 5.76 4.64
N CYS A 182 -9.50 6.89 4.26
CA CYS A 182 -9.92 8.22 4.66
C CYS A 182 -10.48 8.95 3.43
N PRO A 183 -11.72 8.62 2.96
CA PRO A 183 -12.28 9.23 1.76
C PRO A 183 -12.63 10.70 1.97
N ARG A 184 -12.90 11.09 3.23
CA ARG A 184 -13.20 12.47 3.62
C ARG A 184 -12.13 12.93 4.59
N LEU A 185 -11.20 13.74 4.11
CA LEU A 185 -10.34 14.51 5.00
C LEU A 185 -10.97 15.87 5.28
N PRO A 186 -10.82 16.41 6.49
CA PRO A 186 -11.32 17.74 6.79
C PRO A 186 -10.62 18.78 5.92
N ASN A 187 -11.39 19.80 5.50
CA ASN A 187 -10.89 20.90 4.66
C ASN A 187 -9.84 21.78 5.38
N THR A 188 -9.69 21.61 6.69
CA THR A 188 -8.75 22.34 7.55
C THR A 188 -8.14 21.40 8.58
N CYS A 189 -6.87 21.58 8.87
CA CYS A 189 -6.20 20.85 9.94
C CYS A 189 -6.72 21.26 11.32
N ILE A 190 -6.53 20.38 12.31
CA ILE A 190 -6.82 20.69 13.72
C ILE A 190 -5.91 21.84 14.16
N SER A 191 -6.51 22.92 14.66
CA SER A 191 -5.78 24.13 15.05
C SER A 191 -5.53 24.25 16.56
N ASN A 192 -6.06 23.32 17.36
CA ASN A 192 -6.05 23.38 18.82
C ASN A 192 -5.79 22.01 19.48
N GLU A 193 -4.81 21.27 18.98
CA GLU A 193 -4.42 19.96 19.51
C GLU A 193 -3.72 20.08 20.87
N ASP A 194 -4.05 19.19 21.80
CA ASP A 194 -3.40 19.13 23.13
C ASP A 194 -2.29 18.07 23.11
N LEU A 195 -1.04 18.55 23.08
CA LEU A 195 0.17 17.72 23.08
C LEU A 195 0.93 17.78 24.41
N THR A 196 0.24 18.06 25.52
CA THR A 196 0.85 18.28 26.84
C THR A 196 1.31 17.03 27.57
N THR A 197 1.02 15.82 27.06
CA THR A 197 1.17 14.55 27.80
C THR A 197 0.50 14.62 29.18
N ASN A 198 -0.83 14.60 29.22
CA ASN A 198 -1.63 14.71 30.45
C ASN A 198 -1.25 15.93 31.31
N GLY A 199 -1.03 17.09 30.68
CA GLY A 199 -0.71 18.36 31.36
C GLY A 199 0.74 18.52 31.83
N LYS A 200 1.63 17.55 31.59
CA LYS A 200 3.05 17.61 32.01
C LYS A 200 3.85 18.68 31.28
N PHE A 201 3.44 19.05 30.08
CA PHE A 201 4.10 20.05 29.24
C PHE A 201 3.10 21.13 28.78
N PRO A 202 2.68 22.06 29.66
CA PRO A 202 1.61 23.04 29.37
C PRO A 202 1.84 23.91 28.14
N ALA A 203 3.10 24.13 27.74
CA ALA A 203 3.45 24.87 26.53
C ALA A 203 2.96 24.20 25.23
N LEU A 204 2.47 22.97 25.31
CA LEU A 204 1.98 22.16 24.19
C LEU A 204 0.44 22.01 24.15
N ALA A 205 -0.32 22.82 24.90
CA ALA A 205 -1.78 22.66 25.06
C ALA A 205 -2.66 23.08 23.87
N ASP A 206 -2.12 23.92 22.96
CA ASP A 206 -2.87 24.50 21.85
C ASP A 206 -2.01 24.52 20.58
N GLN A 207 -2.01 23.40 19.86
CA GLN A 207 -1.14 23.17 18.71
C GLN A 207 -1.90 23.18 17.39
N ASP A 208 -1.42 24.01 16.44
CA ASP A 208 -1.84 23.98 15.04
C ASP A 208 -1.09 22.88 14.29
N LEU A 209 -1.84 21.88 13.81
CA LEU A 209 -1.33 20.75 13.05
C LEU A 209 -1.17 21.05 11.56
N THR A 210 -1.38 22.28 11.11
CA THR A 210 -1.14 22.67 9.72
C THR A 210 0.32 22.49 9.34
N ALA A 211 0.57 21.64 8.34
CA ALA A 211 1.90 21.43 7.81
C ALA A 211 2.17 22.32 6.60
N ARG A 212 3.36 22.92 6.60
CA ARG A 212 3.81 23.82 5.54
C ARG A 212 5.05 23.29 4.86
N ASP A 213 5.22 23.58 3.58
CA ASP A 213 6.51 23.43 2.94
C ASP A 213 7.50 24.51 3.40
N ARG A 214 8.75 24.43 2.95
CA ARG A 214 9.80 25.40 3.29
C ARG A 214 9.56 26.80 2.71
N SER A 215 8.56 26.97 1.83
CA SER A 215 8.11 28.28 1.33
C SER A 215 6.97 28.87 2.17
N GLY A 216 6.43 28.12 3.12
CA GLY A 216 5.29 28.51 3.96
C GLY A 216 3.93 28.12 3.40
N SER A 217 3.89 27.46 2.24
CA SER A 217 2.64 26.99 1.61
C SER A 217 2.08 25.82 2.38
N VAL A 218 0.76 25.80 2.62
CA VAL A 218 0.10 24.65 3.27
C VAL A 218 0.11 23.46 2.32
N VAL A 219 0.55 22.30 2.82
CA VAL A 219 0.71 21.07 2.03
C VAL A 219 -0.02 19.85 2.62
N GLY A 220 -0.55 19.97 3.83
CA GLY A 220 -1.27 18.90 4.51
C GLY A 220 -1.38 19.15 6.00
N CYS A 221 -1.66 18.09 6.75
CA CYS A 221 -1.73 18.15 8.22
C CYS A 221 -0.71 17.18 8.83
N PHE A 222 -0.04 17.63 9.89
CA PHE A 222 0.70 16.77 10.78
C PHE A 222 -0.24 15.89 11.60
N SER A 223 0.24 14.73 12.00
CA SER A 223 -0.25 14.03 13.17
C SER A 223 0.30 14.69 14.44
N ALA A 224 -0.17 14.23 15.60
CA ALA A 224 0.42 14.61 16.89
C ALA A 224 1.94 14.31 16.95
N SER A 225 2.34 13.15 16.44
CA SER A 225 3.74 12.70 16.43
C SER A 225 4.61 13.58 15.52
N SER A 226 4.17 13.81 14.28
CA SER A 226 4.96 14.57 13.32
C SER A 226 5.04 16.06 13.64
N LYS A 227 3.99 16.64 14.25
CA LYS A 227 4.04 18.02 14.77
C LYS A 227 5.18 18.20 15.78
N LEU A 228 5.44 17.20 16.61
CA LEU A 228 6.48 17.25 17.63
C LEU A 228 7.87 16.92 17.07
N THR A 229 7.96 16.01 16.10
CA THR A 229 9.24 15.44 15.66
C THR A 229 9.81 16.01 14.38
N PHE A 230 8.99 16.55 13.47
CA PHE A 230 9.48 16.99 12.17
C PHE A 230 10.19 18.35 12.23
N ASP A 231 10.87 18.70 11.14
CA ASP A 231 11.69 19.91 11.01
C ASP A 231 10.86 21.18 11.30
N LYS A 232 11.47 22.11 12.06
CA LYS A 232 10.91 23.43 12.37
C LYS A 232 10.56 24.24 11.12
N ALA A 233 11.28 24.01 10.02
CA ALA A 233 11.03 24.64 8.73
C ALA A 233 9.64 24.31 8.15
N TYR A 234 9.01 23.23 8.61
CA TYR A 234 7.64 22.86 8.22
C TYR A 234 6.57 23.34 9.22
N GLY A 235 6.98 24.03 10.28
CA GLY A 235 6.10 24.45 11.38
C GLY A 235 6.00 23.45 12.54
N ALA A 236 6.90 22.47 12.62
CA ALA A 236 6.98 21.48 13.71
C ALA A 236 8.03 21.85 14.78
N TYR A 237 8.27 20.99 15.77
CA TYR A 237 9.19 21.29 16.89
C TYR A 237 10.60 20.71 16.74
N ASN A 238 10.78 19.67 15.92
CA ASN A 238 12.04 18.93 15.75
C ASN A 238 12.60 18.38 17.07
N TYR A 239 11.72 17.86 17.93
CA TYR A 239 12.15 17.13 19.12
C TYR A 239 12.60 15.70 18.75
N PRO A 240 13.59 15.14 19.47
CA PRO A 240 13.91 13.72 19.35
C PRO A 240 12.68 12.85 19.67
N ALA A 241 12.50 11.76 18.92
CA ALA A 241 11.35 10.87 19.10
C ALA A 241 11.26 10.26 20.51
N ASN A 242 12.39 10.17 21.23
CA ASN A 242 12.50 9.65 22.59
C ASN A 242 12.58 10.74 23.67
N ASP A 243 12.34 12.02 23.34
CA ASP A 243 12.22 13.08 24.34
C ASP A 243 10.97 12.85 25.20
N ALA A 244 11.05 13.21 26.48
CA ALA A 244 9.93 13.08 27.42
C ALA A 244 8.62 13.75 26.96
N LYS A 245 8.70 14.81 26.13
CA LYS A 245 7.55 15.50 25.54
C LYS A 245 6.83 14.68 24.46
N VAL A 246 7.53 13.72 23.86
CA VAL A 246 7.19 13.16 22.55
C VAL A 246 7.06 11.65 22.56
N GLY A 247 7.79 10.94 23.42
CA GLY A 247 7.89 9.47 23.41
C GLY A 247 6.53 8.75 23.36
N PHE A 248 5.51 9.27 24.06
CA PHE A 248 4.17 8.68 24.04
C PHE A 248 3.33 8.99 22.79
N TYR A 249 3.74 9.95 21.96
CA TYR A 249 3.11 10.24 20.67
C TYR A 249 3.77 9.45 19.54
N THR A 250 5.08 9.20 19.63
CA THR A 250 5.87 8.40 18.68
C THR A 250 5.83 6.90 18.99
N CYS A 251 5.45 6.53 20.21
CA CYS A 251 5.62 5.20 20.78
C CYS A 251 7.09 4.76 20.85
N GLU A 252 7.98 5.69 21.21
CA GLU A 252 9.40 5.42 21.44
C GLU A 252 9.72 5.54 22.93
N SER A 253 10.50 4.61 23.48
CA SER A 253 10.88 4.65 24.90
C SER A 253 11.60 5.96 25.23
N VAL A 254 11.11 6.70 26.23
CA VAL A 254 11.71 7.96 26.68
C VAL A 254 13.14 7.73 27.16
N LYS A 255 14.09 8.56 26.69
CA LYS A 255 15.49 8.51 27.09
C LYS A 255 16.00 9.89 27.57
N PRO A 256 16.66 9.95 28.74
CA PRO A 256 16.86 8.86 29.71
C PRO A 256 15.56 8.45 30.41
N ALA A 257 15.46 7.17 30.83
CA ALA A 257 14.22 6.59 31.36
C ALA A 257 13.68 7.31 32.62
N ASN A 258 14.54 7.97 33.39
CA ASN A 258 14.15 8.76 34.56
C ASN A 258 13.38 10.06 34.21
N GLN A 259 13.31 10.44 32.93
CA GLN A 259 12.50 11.56 32.45
C GLN A 259 11.12 11.12 31.95
N ASN A 260 10.77 9.84 32.05
CA ASN A 260 9.46 9.34 31.64
C ASN A 260 8.33 10.10 32.39
N PRO A 261 7.44 10.81 31.67
CA PRO A 261 6.41 11.63 32.29
C PRO A 261 5.24 10.82 32.88
N LEU A 262 5.06 9.55 32.49
CA LEU A 262 3.95 8.69 32.90
C LEU A 262 4.40 7.31 33.43
N PRO A 263 5.21 7.21 34.51
CA PRO A 263 5.49 5.93 35.15
C PRO A 263 4.19 5.26 35.67
N PRO A 264 4.07 3.92 35.64
CA PRO A 264 5.08 2.94 35.26
C PRO A 264 5.10 2.57 33.77
N TYR A 265 4.35 3.28 32.90
CA TYR A 265 4.22 2.93 31.49
C TYR A 265 5.49 3.22 30.70
N ASP A 266 5.98 2.27 29.91
CA ASP A 266 7.04 2.52 28.92
C ASP A 266 6.40 2.88 27.58
N SER A 267 6.64 4.09 27.08
CA SER A 267 6.10 4.58 25.81
C SER A 267 6.53 3.74 24.60
N GLY A 268 7.67 3.04 24.67
CA GLY A 268 8.10 2.12 23.61
C GLY A 268 7.47 0.72 23.66
N ALA A 269 6.71 0.41 24.72
CA ALA A 269 5.96 -0.83 24.81
C ALA A 269 4.53 -0.62 24.30
N VAL A 270 3.95 -1.64 23.64
CA VAL A 270 2.58 -1.60 23.09
C VAL A 270 1.58 -1.15 24.14
N LEU A 271 1.58 -1.78 25.32
CA LEU A 271 0.66 -1.43 26.41
C LEU A 271 0.89 -0.02 26.94
N GLY A 272 2.14 0.43 27.01
CA GLY A 272 2.46 1.75 27.54
C GLY A 272 2.09 2.87 26.57
N CYS A 273 2.36 2.74 25.27
CA CYS A 273 1.91 3.76 24.31
C CYS A 273 0.38 3.82 24.22
N ARG A 274 -0.30 2.66 24.22
CA ARG A 274 -1.77 2.59 24.20
C ARG A 274 -2.41 3.14 25.48
N ALA A 275 -1.70 3.12 26.61
CA ALA A 275 -2.14 3.77 27.83
C ALA A 275 -1.81 5.28 27.85
N GLY A 276 -0.98 5.76 26.92
CA GLY A 276 -0.53 7.13 26.82
C GLY A 276 -1.53 8.08 26.16
N PRO A 277 -1.10 9.33 25.88
CA PRO A 277 -1.91 10.33 25.20
C PRO A 277 -2.20 10.04 23.71
N ALA A 278 -1.37 9.31 22.97
CA ALA A 278 -1.52 9.13 21.52
C ALA A 278 -2.93 8.68 21.08
N PRO A 279 -3.55 7.65 21.70
CA PRO A 279 -4.90 7.23 21.34
C PRO A 279 -6.01 8.27 21.60
N ASN A 280 -5.72 9.27 22.44
CA ASN A 280 -6.72 10.20 22.97
C ASN A 280 -6.65 11.62 22.37
N THR A 281 -5.69 11.87 21.47
CA THR A 281 -5.53 13.13 20.75
C THR A 281 -6.76 13.45 19.90
N LYS A 282 -6.97 14.73 19.57
CA LYS A 282 -8.02 15.13 18.64
C LYS A 282 -7.76 14.53 17.25
N TRP A 283 -6.50 14.47 16.83
CA TRP A 283 -6.06 13.79 15.62
C TRP A 283 -6.54 12.35 15.55
N THR A 284 -6.21 11.54 16.56
CA THR A 284 -6.60 10.13 16.57
C THR A 284 -8.11 9.96 16.55
N LYS A 285 -8.84 10.73 17.36
CA LYS A 285 -10.31 10.69 17.39
C LYS A 285 -10.94 11.07 16.06
N MET A 286 -10.39 12.07 15.38
CA MET A 286 -10.83 12.48 14.05
C MET A 286 -10.58 11.37 13.02
N ILE A 287 -9.38 10.78 12.99
CA ILE A 287 -9.08 9.68 12.07
C ILE A 287 -10.01 8.48 12.33
N HIS A 288 -10.23 8.09 13.59
CA HIS A 288 -11.14 6.98 13.92
C HIS A 288 -12.62 7.28 13.66
N SER A 289 -13.00 8.56 13.59
CA SER A 289 -14.36 9.00 13.24
C SER A 289 -14.59 9.04 11.73
N ASP A 290 -13.61 9.55 10.99
CA ASP A 290 -13.78 9.95 9.60
C ASP A 290 -13.13 8.98 8.60
N CYS A 291 -12.37 8.01 9.11
CA CYS A 291 -11.70 6.97 8.33
C CYS A 291 -12.04 5.57 8.83
N ASP A 292 -12.11 4.62 7.90
CA ASP A 292 -12.32 3.21 8.18
C ASP A 292 -10.99 2.45 8.12
N GLY A 293 -10.60 1.79 9.21
CA GLY A 293 -9.47 0.86 9.22
C GLY A 293 -8.11 1.50 8.90
N VAL A 294 -7.85 2.72 9.37
CA VAL A 294 -6.61 3.46 9.11
C VAL A 294 -5.81 3.64 10.41
N TYR A 295 -4.48 3.47 10.35
CA TYR A 295 -3.61 3.80 11.48
C TYR A 295 -3.62 5.29 11.76
N ALA A 296 -3.99 5.71 12.97
CA ALA A 296 -3.87 7.09 13.40
C ALA A 296 -2.55 7.39 14.15
N TYR A 297 -1.94 6.37 14.75
CA TYR A 297 -0.67 6.43 15.50
C TYR A 297 0.05 5.06 15.46
N SER A 298 1.30 4.98 15.94
CA SER A 298 2.19 3.83 15.67
C SER A 298 1.71 2.46 16.19
N TYR A 299 0.94 2.39 17.29
CA TYR A 299 0.44 1.13 17.86
C TYR A 299 -1.09 1.00 17.77
N ASP A 300 -1.63 1.51 16.67
CA ASP A 300 -3.04 1.42 16.28
C ASP A 300 -3.38 0.18 15.45
N ASP A 301 -2.60 -0.90 15.63
CA ASP A 301 -2.67 -2.13 14.84
C ASP A 301 -4.00 -2.87 14.97
N VAL A 302 -4.75 -2.63 16.04
CA VAL A 302 -6.12 -3.14 16.24
C VAL A 302 -7.10 -2.57 15.20
N VAL A 303 -6.80 -1.37 14.67
CA VAL A 303 -7.65 -0.69 13.69
C VAL A 303 -7.03 -0.74 12.29
N GLY A 304 -5.74 -0.46 12.18
CA GLY A 304 -5.10 -0.17 10.89
C GLY A 304 -4.53 -1.38 10.13
N THR A 305 -4.42 -2.56 10.75
CA THR A 305 -3.84 -3.74 10.08
C THR A 305 -4.90 -4.56 9.39
N HIS A 306 -4.77 -4.74 8.08
CA HIS A 306 -5.61 -5.63 7.29
C HIS A 306 -4.81 -6.82 6.80
N SER A 307 -5.48 -7.95 6.65
CA SER A 307 -4.87 -9.15 6.13
C SER A 307 -5.83 -9.96 5.28
N CYS A 308 -5.32 -10.46 4.15
CA CYS A 308 -6.03 -11.27 3.17
C CYS A 308 -5.29 -12.58 2.96
N VAL A 309 -6.04 -13.68 2.91
CA VAL A 309 -5.50 -15.01 2.57
C VAL A 309 -5.91 -15.36 1.15
N GLY A 310 -4.98 -15.88 0.36
CA GLY A 310 -5.20 -16.25 -1.04
C GLY A 310 -5.00 -15.08 -2.01
N GLU A 311 -5.66 -15.16 -3.16
CA GLU A 311 -5.57 -14.14 -4.21
C GLU A 311 -6.10 -12.79 -3.72
N THR A 312 -5.26 -11.77 -3.72
CA THR A 312 -5.63 -10.44 -3.19
C THR A 312 -5.51 -9.37 -4.27
N HIS A 313 -6.62 -8.73 -4.59
CA HIS A 313 -6.67 -7.60 -5.51
C HIS A 313 -6.93 -6.32 -4.73
N LEU A 314 -6.00 -5.37 -4.82
CA LEU A 314 -6.12 -4.06 -4.18
C LEU A 314 -6.30 -2.96 -5.24
N VAL A 315 -7.21 -2.04 -4.97
CA VAL A 315 -7.35 -0.79 -5.73
C VAL A 315 -7.18 0.39 -4.79
N LEU A 316 -6.05 1.08 -4.90
CA LEU A 316 -5.78 2.33 -4.19
C LEU A 316 -6.33 3.50 -4.99
N THR A 317 -7.28 4.24 -4.44
CA THR A 317 -7.86 5.43 -5.09
C THR A 317 -7.50 6.68 -4.31
N PHE A 318 -6.95 7.69 -5.00
CA PHE A 318 -6.78 9.04 -4.47
C PHE A 318 -7.97 9.93 -4.83
N CYS A 319 -8.39 10.78 -3.90
CA CYS A 319 -9.60 11.58 -3.97
C CYS A 319 -10.85 10.77 -4.34
N PRO A 320 -11.18 9.68 -3.62
CA PRO A 320 -12.40 8.94 -3.89
C PRO A 320 -13.63 9.83 -3.68
N GLU A 321 -14.73 9.49 -4.34
CA GLU A 321 -16.02 10.12 -4.04
C GLU A 321 -16.45 9.74 -2.60
N PRO A 322 -17.08 10.66 -1.85
CA PRO A 322 -17.55 10.41 -0.49
C PRO A 322 -18.55 9.27 -0.34
#